data_AF-A0A4P7WBE9-F1
#
_entry.id   AF-A0A4P7WBE9-F1
#
_cell.length_a   1.000
_cell.length_b   1.000
_cell.length_c   1.000
_cell.angle_alpha   90.00
_cell.angle_beta   90.00
_cell.angle_gamma   90.00
#
_symmetry.space_group_name_H-M   'P 1'
#
loop_
_entity.id
_entity.type
_entity.pdbx_description
1 polymer ?
#
loop_
_entity_poly.entity_id
_entity_poly.type
_entity_poly.pdbx_seq_one_letter_code
_entity_poly.pdbx_strand_id
1 'polypeptide(L)'
;MPKQHHKKAFVIPYPQYKGHVCCYNFDHHVVYLTDENGAFAKKYKKLSDTPEAAGDWALDQNYEVFLQKPALVRNGIEPDPKDSSQWSAYKENDRRLNQRTTFEDIKR
;
A
#
# COMPACT_ATOMS: atom_id res chain seq x y z
N MET A 1 -2.19 2.69 30.69
CA MET A 1 -2.72 2.24 29.38
C MET A 1 -1.56 2.19 28.40
N PRO A 2 -1.26 1.03 27.78
CA PRO A 2 -0.13 0.96 26.85
C PRO A 2 -0.45 1.86 25.65
N LYS A 3 0.46 2.80 25.35
CA LYS A 3 0.39 3.64 24.15
C LYS A 3 0.34 2.66 22.96
N GLN A 4 -0.80 2.54 22.29
CA GLN A 4 -0.87 1.79 21.05
C GLN A 4 0.09 2.47 20.08
N HIS A 5 1.26 1.90 19.85
CA HIS A 5 2.18 2.40 18.83
C HIS A 5 1.43 2.26 17.51
N HIS A 6 1.05 3.39 16.90
CA HIS A 6 0.35 3.43 15.64
C HIS A 6 1.28 2.86 14.58
N LYS A 7 1.12 1.56 14.28
CA LYS A 7 1.85 0.85 13.25
C LYS A 7 1.40 1.42 11.90
N LYS A 8 2.28 2.12 11.18
CA LYS A 8 1.96 2.69 9.86
C LYS A 8 2.62 1.90 8.74
N ALA A 9 1.87 1.68 7.67
CA ALA A 9 2.32 1.03 6.46
C ALA A 9 2.16 2.00 5.28
N PHE A 10 3.25 2.22 4.56
CA PHE A 10 3.34 3.08 3.41
C PHE A 10 3.50 2.21 2.18
N VAL A 11 2.46 2.15 1.37
CA VAL A 11 2.43 1.40 0.12
C VAL A 11 2.82 2.33 -1.00
N ILE A 12 3.82 1.92 -1.76
CA ILE A 12 4.26 2.66 -2.94
C ILE A 12 3.75 1.90 -4.17
N PRO A 13 2.80 2.48 -4.92
CA PRO A 13 2.43 1.99 -6.24
C PRO A 13 3.67 1.96 -7.12
N TYR A 14 3.78 0.95 -7.97
CA TYR A 14 4.97 0.82 -8.82
C TYR A 14 4.77 1.46 -10.19
N PRO A 15 5.83 2.10 -10.70
CA PRO A 15 6.09 2.16 -12.13
C PRO A 15 7.61 2.05 -12.43
N GLN A 16 8.47 1.91 -11.40
CA GLN A 16 9.92 2.07 -11.57
C GLN A 16 10.63 0.84 -12.13
N TYR A 17 10.03 -0.36 -12.11
CA TYR A 17 10.57 -1.46 -12.91
C TYR A 17 9.54 -1.78 -13.98
N LYS A 18 9.76 -1.19 -15.16
CA LYS A 18 9.37 -1.84 -16.41
C LYS A 18 9.76 -3.31 -16.29
N GLY A 19 8.78 -4.18 -16.56
CA GLY A 19 8.77 -5.59 -16.22
C GLY A 19 10.14 -6.25 -16.18
N HIS A 20 10.43 -6.89 -15.06
CA HIS A 20 11.31 -8.05 -15.12
C HIS A 20 10.72 -8.99 -16.17
N VAL A 21 11.54 -9.50 -17.09
CA VAL A 21 11.08 -10.24 -18.29
C VAL A 21 10.22 -11.48 -17.93
N CYS A 22 10.22 -11.91 -16.67
CA CYS A 22 9.42 -13.02 -16.14
C CYS A 22 8.12 -12.61 -15.40
N CYS A 23 7.80 -11.32 -15.28
CA CYS A 23 6.74 -10.81 -14.38
C CYS A 23 5.59 -10.09 -15.12
N TYR A 24 5.26 -10.52 -16.34
CA TYR A 24 4.22 -9.91 -17.20
C TYR A 24 2.80 -9.88 -16.60
N ASN A 25 2.54 -10.63 -15.52
CA ASN A 25 1.20 -10.77 -14.94
C ASN A 25 1.01 -10.07 -13.59
N PHE A 26 2.07 -9.53 -12.97
CA PHE A 26 1.99 -9.01 -11.59
C PHE A 26 2.80 -7.72 -11.44
N ASP A 27 2.17 -6.69 -10.90
CA ASP A 27 2.87 -5.48 -10.47
C ASP A 27 3.62 -5.74 -9.14
N HIS A 28 4.79 -5.11 -8.98
CA HIS A 28 5.61 -5.25 -7.78
C HIS A 28 5.35 -4.09 -6.83
N HIS A 29 4.51 -4.24 -5.83
CA HIS A 29 4.29 -3.18 -4.84
C HIS A 29 5.28 -3.29 -3.68
N VAL A 30 5.73 -2.14 -3.20
CA VAL A 30 6.61 -2.07 -2.04
C VAL A 30 5.82 -1.52 -0.87
N VAL A 31 5.77 -2.29 0.21
CA VAL A 31 5.17 -1.86 1.48
C VAL A 31 6.30 -1.57 2.46
N TYR A 32 6.42 -0.31 2.84
CA TYR A 32 7.34 0.13 3.88
C TYR A 32 6.58 0.23 5.21
N LEU A 33 7.07 -0.44 6.24
CA LEU A 33 6.55 -0.32 7.60
C LEU A 33 7.44 0.66 8.37
N THR A 34 6.83 1.60 9.08
CA THR A 34 7.58 2.51 9.93
C THR A 34 7.75 1.99 11.35
N ASP A 35 8.83 2.39 12.00
CA ASP A 35 8.98 2.28 13.45
C ASP A 35 8.21 3.39 14.19
N GLU A 36 8.37 3.41 15.50
CA GLU A 36 7.82 4.41 16.42
C GLU A 36 8.28 5.85 16.15
N ASN A 37 9.37 6.04 15.39
CA ASN A 37 9.92 7.35 15.03
C ASN A 37 9.45 7.81 13.63
N GLY A 38 8.61 7.01 12.97
CA GLY A 38 8.16 7.30 11.60
C GLY A 38 9.25 7.11 10.56
N ALA A 39 10.35 6.44 10.89
CA ALA A 39 11.38 6.07 9.92
C ALA A 39 11.05 4.70 9.31
N PHE A 40 11.45 4.47 8.06
CA PHE A 40 11.27 3.18 7.40
C PHE A 40 12.10 2.11 8.10
N ALA A 41 11.42 1.22 8.82
CA ALA A 41 12.04 0.20 9.66
C ALA A 41 12.15 -1.14 8.95
N LYS A 42 11.15 -1.50 8.13
CA LYS A 42 11.13 -2.75 7.36
C LYS A 42 10.52 -2.53 5.98
N LYS A 43 11.15 -3.13 4.97
CA LYS A 43 10.67 -3.14 3.58
C LYS A 43 10.16 -4.53 3.24
N TYR A 44 8.90 -4.63 2.88
CA TYR A 44 8.30 -5.84 2.32
C TYR A 44 8.06 -5.61 0.83
N LYS A 45 8.59 -6.51 0.01
CA LYS A 45 8.21 -6.57 -1.40
C LYS A 45 6.98 -7.47 -1.48
N LYS A 46 5.83 -6.88 -1.78
CA LYS A 46 4.58 -7.61 -1.98
C LYS A 46 4.34 -7.73 -3.48
N LEU A 47 4.26 -8.96 -3.97
CA LEU A 47 3.70 -9.22 -5.29
C LEU A 47 2.17 -9.08 -5.15
N SER A 48 1.59 -8.09 -5.82
CA SER A 48 0.14 -7.93 -5.90
C SER A 48 -0.25 -7.21 -7.18
N ASP A 49 -1.45 -7.44 -7.66
CA ASP A 49 -1.90 -6.85 -8.93
C ASP A 49 -2.14 -5.35 -8.83
N THR A 50 -2.36 -4.82 -7.62
CA THR A 50 -2.65 -3.41 -7.37
C THR A 50 -2.05 -2.91 -6.05
N PRO A 51 -1.84 -1.58 -5.87
CA PRO A 51 -1.43 -1.01 -4.60
C PRO A 51 -2.49 -1.20 -3.51
N GLU A 52 -3.77 -1.27 -3.87
CA GLU A 52 -4.88 -1.56 -2.95
C GLU A 52 -4.76 -2.97 -2.37
N ALA A 53 -4.40 -3.97 -3.16
CA ALA A 53 -4.19 -5.34 -2.66
C ALA A 53 -3.00 -5.44 -1.68
N ALA A 54 -1.96 -4.62 -1.89
CA ALA A 54 -0.88 -4.47 -0.91
C ALA A 54 -1.36 -3.74 0.36
N GLY A 55 -2.27 -2.76 0.19
CA GLY A 55 -2.95 -2.06 1.28
C GLY A 55 -3.86 -2.97 2.11
N ASP A 56 -4.65 -3.82 1.47
CA ASP A 56 -5.54 -4.79 2.14
C ASP A 56 -4.75 -5.72 3.06
N TRP A 57 -3.62 -6.23 2.57
CA TRP A 57 -2.74 -7.04 3.42
C TRP A 57 -2.22 -6.26 4.63
N ALA A 58 -1.81 -4.99 4.44
CA ALA A 58 -1.31 -4.19 5.56
C ALA A 58 -2.43 -3.88 6.58
N LEU A 59 -3.67 -3.65 6.11
CA LEU A 59 -4.85 -3.54 6.97
C LEU A 59 -5.08 -4.84 7.77
N ASP A 60 -4.98 -6.02 7.15
CA ASP A 60 -5.13 -7.31 7.83
C ASP A 60 -4.07 -7.55 8.91
N GLN A 61 -2.90 -6.90 8.79
CA GLN A 61 -1.84 -6.93 9.80
C GLN A 61 -2.04 -5.86 10.91
N ASN A 62 -3.18 -5.17 10.94
CA ASN A 62 -3.52 -4.05 11.82
C ASN A 62 -2.57 -2.85 11.69
N TYR A 63 -2.16 -2.51 10.46
CA TYR A 63 -1.45 -1.26 10.18
C TYR A 63 -2.42 -0.18 9.70
N GLU A 64 -2.12 1.06 10.04
CA GLU A 64 -2.69 2.23 9.37
C GLU A 64 -2.01 2.38 8.00
N VAL A 65 -2.80 2.34 6.93
CA VAL A 65 -2.26 2.24 5.57
C VAL A 65 -2.30 3.57 4.84
N PHE A 66 -1.22 3.87 4.14
CA PHE A 66 -1.02 5.07 3.35
C PHE A 66 -0.53 4.67 1.96
N LEU A 67 -1.32 4.94 0.92
CA LEU A 67 -0.92 4.72 -0.47
C LEU A 67 -0.26 6.00 -1.01
N GLN A 68 0.89 5.89 -1.65
CA GLN A 68 1.51 7.04 -2.31
C GLN A 68 0.64 7.50 -3.49
N LYS A 69 0.47 8.81 -3.65
CA LYS A 69 -0.34 9.37 -4.73
C LYS A 69 0.26 9.02 -6.11
N PRO A 70 -0.50 8.42 -7.05
CA PRO A 70 0.02 7.95 -8.33
C PRO A 70 0.78 8.99 -9.16
N ALA A 71 0.40 10.26 -9.07
CA ALA A 71 1.07 11.35 -9.78
C ALA A 71 2.53 11.54 -9.36
N LEU A 72 2.84 11.39 -8.06
CA LEU A 72 4.18 11.56 -7.52
C LEU A 72 5.09 10.42 -7.93
N VAL A 73 4.53 9.23 -7.92
CA VAL A 73 5.18 8.01 -8.36
C VAL A 73 5.59 8.10 -9.85
N ARG A 74 4.70 8.59 -10.71
CA ARG A 74 4.99 8.81 -12.14
C ARG A 74 6.08 9.85 -12.37
N ASN A 75 6.17 10.84 -11.49
CA ASN A 75 7.19 11.89 -11.55
C ASN A 75 8.51 11.48 -10.89
N GLY A 76 8.64 10.24 -10.41
CA GLY A 76 9.87 9.73 -9.79
C GLY A 76 10.19 10.39 -8.44
N ILE A 77 9.20 10.97 -7.77
CA ILE A 77 9.38 11.59 -6.46
C ILE A 77 9.70 10.50 -5.43
N GLU A 78 10.79 10.69 -4.70
CA GLU A 78 11.20 9.75 -3.66
C GLU A 78 10.18 9.74 -2.51
N PRO A 79 9.83 8.54 -2.00
CA PRO A 79 8.86 8.40 -0.93
C PRO A 79 9.39 8.93 0.40
N ASP A 80 8.72 9.92 0.98
CA ASP A 80 9.01 10.41 2.32
C ASP A 80 7.82 10.14 3.27
N PRO A 81 7.96 9.26 4.28
CA PRO A 81 6.88 8.93 5.22
C PRO A 81 6.47 10.11 6.11
N LYS A 82 7.29 11.17 6.19
CA LYS A 82 7.01 12.39 6.94
C LYS A 82 6.26 13.43 6.12
N ASP A 83 6.33 13.35 4.79
CA ASP A 83 5.63 14.25 3.89
C ASP A 83 4.19 13.76 3.64
N SER A 84 3.25 14.24 4.46
CA SER A 84 1.84 13.89 4.36
C SER A 84 1.21 14.26 3.00
N SER A 85 1.80 15.18 2.24
CA SER A 85 1.31 15.54 0.90
C SER A 85 1.46 14.39 -0.09
N GLN A 86 2.35 13.42 0.19
CA GLN A 86 2.59 12.30 -0.71
C GLN A 86 1.60 11.16 -0.58
N TRP A 87 0.81 11.14 0.49
CA TRP A 87 0.07 9.97 0.90
C TRP A 87 -1.43 10.20 0.87
N SER A 88 -2.15 9.13 0.54
CA SER A 88 -3.59 9.01 0.71
C SER A 88 -3.86 7.91 1.72
N ALA A 89 -4.64 8.21 2.77
CA ALA A 89 -5.02 7.19 3.73
C ALA A 89 -5.89 6.13 3.04
N TYR A 90 -5.63 4.86 3.35
CA TYR A 90 -6.39 3.71 2.86
C TYR A 90 -6.99 2.98 4.05
N LYS A 91 -8.31 2.85 4.04
CA LYS A 91 -9.10 2.35 5.16
C LYS A 91 -10.00 1.21 4.71
N GLU A 92 -10.63 0.58 5.70
CA GLU A 92 -11.60 -0.49 5.50
C GLU A 92 -12.75 -0.11 4.53
N ASN A 93 -13.18 1.16 4.53
CA ASN A 93 -14.20 1.63 3.60
C ASN A 93 -13.70 1.65 2.16
N ASP A 94 -12.43 2.02 1.94
CA ASP A 94 -11.81 2.01 0.61
C ASP A 94 -11.64 0.57 0.11
N ARG A 95 -11.28 -0.37 1.01
CA ARG A 95 -11.26 -1.80 0.71
C ARG A 95 -12.61 -2.30 0.20
N ARG A 96 -13.71 -1.93 0.83
CA ARG A 96 -15.07 -2.32 0.39
C ARG A 96 -15.44 -1.78 -0.99
N LEU A 97 -14.95 -0.59 -1.35
CA LEU A 97 -15.16 0.00 -2.68
C LEU A 97 -14.30 -0.69 -3.76
N ASN A 98 -13.13 -1.20 -3.38
CA ASN A 98 -12.19 -1.88 -4.27
C ASN A 98 -12.36 -3.40 -4.34
N GLN A 99 -13.11 -3.99 -3.42
CA GLN A 99 -13.58 -5.36 -3.54
C GLN A 99 -14.42 -5.45 -4.81
N ARG A 100 -13.83 -6.01 -5.86
CA ARG A 100 -14.57 -6.47 -7.04
C ARG A 100 -15.71 -7.33 -6.51
N THR A 101 -16.94 -6.89 -6.76
CA THR A 101 -18.14 -7.66 -6.46
C THR A 101 -17.91 -9.06 -7.03
N THR A 102 -17.76 -10.05 -6.15
CA THR A 102 -17.55 -11.40 -6.65
C THR A 102 -18.87 -11.88 -7.24
N PHE A 103 -18.83 -12.84 -8.17
CA PHE A 103 -20.05 -13.44 -8.71
C PHE A 103 -20.96 -14.03 -7.61
N GLU A 104 -20.42 -14.33 -6.42
CA GLU A 104 -21.18 -14.79 -5.26
C GLU A 104 -21.95 -13.66 -4.56
N ASP A 105 -21.39 -12.45 -4.50
CA ASP A 105 -22.05 -11.28 -3.91
C ASP A 105 -23.25 -10.78 -4.76
N ILE A 106 -23.22 -11.03 -6.08
CA ILE A 106 -24.29 -10.64 -7.02
C ILE A 106 -25.50 -11.61 -6.95
N LYS A 107 -25.30 -12.82 -6.42
CA LYS A 107 -26.32 -13.89 -6.39
C LYS A 107 -27.22 -13.88 -5.15
N ARG A 108 -27.02 -12.97 -4.20
CA ARG A 108 -27.87 -12.77 -3.03
C ARG A 108 -28.93 -11.71 -3.27
#